data_AF-A0A7K3Y218-F1
#
_entry.id   AF-A0A7K3Y218-F1
#
_cell.length_a   1.000
_cell.length_b   1.000
_cell.length_c   1.000
_cell.angle_alpha   90.00
_cell.angle_beta   90.00
_cell.angle_gamma   90.00
#
_symmetry.space_group_name_H-M   'P 1'
#
loop_
_entity.id
_entity.type
_entity.pdbx_description
1 polymer ?
#
loop_
_entity_poly.entity_id
_entity_poly.type
_entity_poly.pdbx_seq_one_letter_code
_entity_poly.pdbx_strand_id
1 'polypeptide(L)'
;MAAIGDMLYTWAADADVLKKGECGGAITALQQYALKSGMVDAVLAVRKGADIYDAVPTFITDPAEVVETAGSLHCGTLLLSKLVKEYLDTNKTARLGVTVKGCDTMGLIELAKHNQVDMDRLILLGVNCGGSVSPITARKMIREKFEVDPDIVYKEEIDKGQFIIEYEGGHAGIKIDDLEDEGYGRRSNCRRCLYKVPRQADLACGNWGVIGDKAGKATFVEVCSEKGADLLNAAVAAGAVKTEPAIPKGIEIRGKVEGAMLNLGNKWRKKDFGALASDLWDTISSETGRCIKCYSCIENCPVCFPVAGDLKGASRMITSGEVPPNPMFHLRRFAHISDSCINCGQCVELCPMEIPLALFSHAIRTEGDSAFESKLGKASYSN
;
A
#
# COMPACT_ATOMS: atom_id res chain seq x y z
N MET A 1 -27.96 -1.49 -12.12
CA MET A 1 -26.62 -2.09 -12.23
C MET A 1 -25.62 -0.96 -12.14
N ALA A 2 -24.57 -1.14 -11.35
CA ALA A 2 -23.46 -0.21 -11.26
C ALA A 2 -22.65 -0.20 -12.57
N ALA A 3 -22.12 0.96 -12.94
CA ALA A 3 -21.28 1.20 -14.09
C ALA A 3 -19.99 1.93 -13.68
N ILE A 4 -19.00 1.97 -14.59
CA ILE A 4 -17.75 2.72 -14.37
C ILE A 4 -18.08 4.19 -14.04
N GLY A 5 -17.47 4.70 -12.98
CA GLY A 5 -17.68 6.05 -12.47
C GLY A 5 -18.74 6.15 -11.36
N ASP A 6 -19.54 5.11 -11.14
CA ASP A 6 -20.52 5.11 -10.05
C ASP A 6 -19.81 5.14 -8.69
N MET A 7 -20.35 5.99 -7.80
CA MET A 7 -19.90 6.13 -6.41
C MET A 7 -21.02 5.70 -5.47
N LEU A 8 -20.75 4.67 -4.68
CA LEU A 8 -21.76 3.93 -3.91
C LEU A 8 -21.33 3.78 -2.46
N TYR A 9 -22.29 3.78 -1.55
CA TYR A 9 -22.12 3.20 -0.22
C TYR A 9 -22.48 1.74 -0.29
N THR A 10 -21.53 0.87 0.04
CA THR A 10 -21.66 -0.59 -0.05
C THR A 10 -21.39 -1.23 1.31
N TRP A 11 -22.20 -2.21 1.70
CA TRP A 11 -21.99 -2.98 2.93
C TRP A 11 -22.35 -4.44 2.76
N ALA A 12 -21.73 -5.31 3.56
CA ALA A 12 -22.01 -6.73 3.61
C ALA A 12 -23.46 -6.99 4.03
N ALA A 13 -24.11 -7.94 3.37
CA ALA A 13 -25.43 -8.39 3.79
C ALA A 13 -25.35 -9.35 4.98
N ASP A 14 -24.24 -10.09 5.09
CA ASP A 14 -23.95 -10.96 6.23
C ASP A 14 -23.58 -10.14 7.47
N ALA A 15 -24.24 -10.45 8.60
CA ALA A 15 -24.09 -9.68 9.83
C ALA A 15 -22.72 -9.87 10.51
N ASP A 16 -22.12 -11.06 10.39
CA ASP A 16 -20.81 -11.35 10.98
C ASP A 16 -19.70 -10.66 10.19
N VAL A 17 -19.80 -10.66 8.86
CA VAL A 17 -18.89 -9.92 7.97
C VAL A 17 -19.02 -8.41 8.21
N LEU A 18 -20.25 -7.91 8.34
CA LEU A 18 -20.50 -6.50 8.64
C LEU A 18 -19.89 -6.08 9.98
N LYS A 19 -20.01 -6.93 11.01
CA LYS A 19 -19.47 -6.67 12.35
C LYS A 19 -17.94 -6.71 12.40
N LYS A 20 -17.31 -7.62 11.64
CA LYS A 20 -15.85 -7.79 11.62
C LYS A 20 -15.12 -6.84 10.67
N GLY A 21 -15.82 -6.28 9.68
CA GLY A 21 -15.24 -5.31 8.75
C GLY A 21 -14.81 -4.02 9.46
N GLU A 22 -13.75 -3.39 8.96
CA GLU A 22 -13.33 -2.06 9.44
C GLU A 22 -14.45 -1.01 9.29
N CYS A 23 -15.22 -1.15 8.22
CA CYS A 23 -16.36 -0.29 7.92
C CYS A 23 -17.55 -1.18 7.55
N GLY A 24 -18.12 -1.03 6.35
CA GLY A 24 -19.25 -1.86 5.92
C GLY A 24 -18.93 -3.32 5.59
N GLY A 25 -17.72 -3.84 5.79
CA GLY A 25 -17.35 -5.21 5.42
C GLY A 25 -17.44 -5.53 3.91
N ALA A 26 -17.54 -4.52 3.04
CA ALA A 26 -17.81 -4.70 1.62
C ALA A 26 -16.70 -5.47 0.91
N ILE A 27 -15.43 -5.14 1.18
CA ILE A 27 -14.27 -5.81 0.56
C ILE A 27 -14.28 -7.30 0.89
N THR A 28 -14.48 -7.65 2.16
CA THR A 28 -14.57 -9.04 2.63
C THR A 28 -15.70 -9.78 1.91
N ALA A 29 -16.90 -9.23 1.88
CA ALA A 29 -18.05 -9.86 1.20
C ALA A 29 -17.85 -10.01 -0.32
N LEU A 30 -17.22 -9.03 -0.98
CA LEU A 30 -16.90 -9.08 -2.41
C LEU A 30 -15.85 -10.16 -2.71
N GLN A 31 -14.79 -10.25 -1.91
CA GLN A 31 -13.77 -11.30 -2.01
C GLN A 31 -14.37 -12.70 -1.80
N GLN A 32 -15.23 -12.86 -0.78
CA GLN A 32 -15.97 -14.11 -0.52
C GLN A 32 -16.83 -14.52 -1.71
N TYR A 33 -17.57 -13.57 -2.27
CA TYR A 33 -18.39 -13.82 -3.44
C TYR A 33 -17.55 -14.18 -4.66
N ALA A 34 -16.43 -13.48 -4.90
CA ALA A 34 -15.54 -13.73 -6.02
C ALA A 34 -14.98 -15.18 -5.99
N LEU A 35 -14.60 -15.69 -4.82
CA LEU A 35 -14.21 -17.10 -4.66
C LEU A 35 -15.39 -18.05 -4.86
N LYS A 36 -16.51 -17.80 -4.16
CA LYS A 36 -17.68 -18.69 -4.19
C LYS A 36 -18.28 -18.85 -5.60
N SER A 37 -18.22 -17.79 -6.41
CA SER A 37 -18.71 -17.78 -7.80
C SER A 37 -17.68 -18.31 -8.81
N GLY A 38 -16.43 -18.53 -8.41
CA GLY A 38 -15.35 -18.90 -9.33
C GLY A 38 -14.91 -17.77 -10.26
N MET A 39 -15.15 -16.50 -9.89
CA MET A 39 -14.57 -15.35 -10.60
C MET A 39 -13.04 -15.29 -10.42
N VAL A 40 -12.57 -15.73 -9.25
CA VAL A 40 -11.16 -15.92 -8.91
C VAL A 40 -10.96 -17.29 -8.30
N ASP A 41 -9.75 -17.83 -8.42
CA ASP A 41 -9.40 -19.16 -7.91
C ASP A 41 -8.74 -19.07 -6.52
N ALA A 42 -8.21 -17.90 -6.17
CA ALA A 42 -7.66 -17.59 -4.86
C ALA A 42 -7.83 -16.09 -4.55
N VAL A 43 -7.69 -15.75 -3.27
CA VAL A 43 -7.64 -14.38 -2.76
C VAL A 43 -6.35 -14.14 -2.02
N LEU A 44 -5.62 -13.08 -2.35
CA LEU A 44 -4.53 -12.56 -1.54
C LEU A 44 -5.04 -11.41 -0.68
N ALA A 45 -5.07 -11.65 0.62
CA ALA A 45 -5.42 -10.66 1.63
C ALA A 45 -4.44 -10.73 2.81
N VAL A 46 -4.69 -9.96 3.87
CA VAL A 46 -3.78 -9.83 5.00
C VAL A 46 -4.54 -10.18 6.27
N ARG A 47 -4.07 -11.20 7.00
CA ARG A 47 -4.61 -11.56 8.32
C ARG A 47 -3.75 -10.95 9.43
N LYS A 48 -4.36 -10.78 10.59
CA LYS A 48 -3.65 -10.46 11.83
C LYS A 48 -2.79 -11.66 12.25
N GLY A 49 -1.53 -11.40 12.62
CA GLY A 49 -0.59 -12.37 13.16
C GLY A 49 -0.80 -12.58 14.66
N ALA A 50 0.28 -12.54 15.44
CA ALA A 50 0.17 -12.69 16.89
C ALA A 50 -0.52 -11.48 17.53
N ASP A 51 -0.25 -10.28 17.01
CA ASP A 51 -0.88 -9.02 17.44
C ASP A 51 -1.28 -8.14 16.24
N ILE A 52 -1.78 -6.93 16.53
CA ILE A 52 -2.24 -5.96 15.51
C ILE A 52 -1.10 -5.35 14.68
N TYR A 53 0.16 -5.54 15.08
CA TYR A 53 1.33 -5.04 14.36
C TYR A 53 1.85 -6.06 13.34
N ASP A 54 1.48 -7.33 13.51
CA ASP A 54 1.83 -8.43 12.63
C ASP A 54 0.84 -8.58 11.47
N ALA A 55 1.21 -8.04 10.31
CA ALA A 55 0.42 -8.22 9.09
C ALA A 55 0.94 -9.42 8.29
N VAL A 56 0.10 -10.45 8.13
CA VAL A 56 0.48 -11.72 7.47
C VAL A 56 -0.25 -11.88 6.13
N PRO A 57 0.42 -11.74 4.99
CA PRO A 57 -0.15 -12.04 3.68
C PRO A 57 -0.57 -13.50 3.62
N THR A 58 -1.80 -13.74 3.17
CA THR A 58 -2.40 -15.08 3.14
C THR A 58 -3.11 -15.28 1.83
N PHE A 59 -2.82 -16.40 1.15
CA PHE A 59 -3.58 -16.88 0.01
C PHE A 59 -4.72 -17.75 0.52
N ILE A 60 -5.94 -17.41 0.16
CA ILE A 60 -7.18 -18.02 0.65
C ILE A 60 -7.91 -18.62 -0.54
N THR A 61 -8.30 -19.89 -0.42
CA THR A 61 -9.08 -20.60 -1.45
C THR A 61 -10.46 -21.02 -0.94
N ASP A 62 -10.68 -21.05 0.38
CA ASP A 62 -12.00 -21.25 0.98
C ASP A 62 -12.68 -19.88 1.23
N PRO A 63 -13.83 -19.60 0.61
CA PRO A 63 -14.61 -18.38 0.89
C PRO A 63 -14.89 -18.14 2.39
N ALA A 64 -15.04 -19.20 3.20
CA ALA A 64 -15.32 -19.06 4.62
C ALA A 64 -14.18 -18.39 5.40
N GLU A 65 -12.93 -18.58 4.97
CA GLU A 65 -11.72 -18.07 5.65
C GLU A 65 -11.44 -16.60 5.36
N VAL A 66 -12.03 -16.01 4.31
CA VAL A 66 -11.80 -14.60 3.92
C VAL A 66 -12.15 -13.63 5.06
N VAL A 67 -13.13 -13.99 5.90
CA VAL A 67 -13.55 -13.16 7.05
C VAL A 67 -12.45 -12.98 8.09
N GLU A 68 -11.44 -13.86 8.12
CA GLU A 68 -10.27 -13.74 9.01
C GLU A 68 -9.31 -12.61 8.62
N THR A 69 -9.48 -12.05 7.42
CA THR A 69 -8.73 -10.90 6.92
C THR A 69 -9.50 -9.59 7.00
N ALA A 70 -10.66 -9.59 7.66
CA ALA A 70 -11.47 -8.40 7.86
C ALA A 70 -10.81 -7.45 8.89
N GLY A 71 -11.02 -6.14 8.68
CA GLY A 71 -10.40 -5.08 9.48
C GLY A 71 -9.20 -4.45 8.78
N SER A 72 -8.65 -3.41 9.39
CA SER A 72 -7.44 -2.72 8.91
C SER A 72 -6.24 -3.01 9.81
N LEU A 73 -5.06 -3.09 9.16
CA LEU A 73 -3.76 -3.22 9.83
C LEU A 73 -2.82 -2.17 9.24
N HIS A 74 -2.69 -1.03 9.91
CA HIS A 74 -1.88 0.10 9.45
C HIS A 74 -0.40 -0.04 9.82
N CYS A 75 -0.05 -1.00 10.69
CA CYS A 75 1.31 -1.19 11.20
C CYS A 75 2.15 -2.19 10.39
N GLY A 76 1.54 -2.97 9.48
CA GLY A 76 2.24 -4.03 8.73
C GLY A 76 3.34 -3.55 7.78
N THR A 77 4.44 -4.30 7.68
CA THR A 77 5.52 -4.10 6.69
C THR A 77 5.29 -4.96 5.46
N LEU A 78 4.49 -4.48 4.50
CA LEU A 78 4.07 -5.29 3.35
C LEU A 78 4.03 -4.51 2.02
N LEU A 79 4.47 -5.19 0.96
CA LEU A 79 4.18 -4.84 -0.43
C LEU A 79 3.79 -6.13 -1.18
N LEU A 80 2.53 -6.22 -1.57
CA LEU A 80 1.93 -7.45 -2.08
C LEU A 80 2.27 -7.74 -3.54
N SER A 81 2.68 -6.73 -4.31
CA SER A 81 2.87 -6.86 -5.77
C SER A 81 3.87 -7.96 -6.16
N LYS A 82 4.93 -8.17 -5.36
CA LYS A 82 5.89 -9.24 -5.59
C LYS A 82 5.32 -10.63 -5.27
N LEU A 83 4.53 -10.74 -4.20
CA LEU A 83 3.84 -11.99 -3.85
C LEU A 83 2.82 -12.38 -4.93
N VAL A 84 2.10 -11.41 -5.49
CA VAL A 84 1.21 -11.63 -6.65
C VAL A 84 2.01 -12.20 -7.83
N LYS A 85 3.14 -11.58 -8.18
CA LYS A 85 4.03 -12.08 -9.25
C LYS A 85 4.44 -13.52 -8.99
N GLU A 86 5.02 -13.81 -7.82
CA GLU A 86 5.52 -15.14 -7.46
C GLU A 86 4.40 -16.20 -7.49
N TYR A 87 3.20 -15.83 -7.06
CA TYR A 87 2.03 -16.70 -7.12
C TYR A 87 1.59 -17.00 -8.55
N LEU A 88 1.45 -15.98 -9.41
CA LEU A 88 1.04 -16.16 -10.81
C LEU A 88 2.11 -16.89 -11.64
N ASP A 89 3.39 -16.74 -11.29
CA ASP A 89 4.49 -17.48 -11.88
C ASP A 89 4.40 -18.98 -11.58
N THR A 90 3.99 -19.33 -10.37
CA THR A 90 3.84 -20.73 -9.95
C THR A 90 2.52 -21.33 -10.43
N ASN A 91 1.46 -20.52 -10.49
CA ASN A 91 0.10 -20.94 -10.83
C ASN A 91 -0.33 -20.33 -12.16
N LYS A 92 0.07 -20.94 -13.29
CA LYS A 92 0.00 -20.30 -14.63
C LYS A 92 -1.39 -19.94 -15.13
N THR A 93 -2.45 -20.59 -14.66
CA THR A 93 -3.84 -20.36 -15.11
C THR A 93 -4.72 -19.72 -14.03
N ALA A 94 -4.22 -19.56 -12.81
CA ALA A 94 -5.01 -19.05 -11.70
C ALA A 94 -5.36 -17.56 -11.88
N ARG A 95 -6.56 -17.19 -11.46
CA ARG A 95 -7.03 -15.82 -11.29
C ARG A 95 -7.05 -15.46 -9.81
N LEU A 96 -6.66 -14.24 -9.48
CA LEU A 96 -6.44 -13.83 -8.10
C LEU A 96 -7.25 -12.57 -7.76
N GLY A 97 -8.04 -12.63 -6.69
CA GLY A 97 -8.60 -11.45 -6.03
C GLY A 97 -7.56 -10.85 -5.09
N VAL A 98 -7.33 -9.54 -5.12
CA VAL A 98 -6.30 -8.91 -4.28
C VAL A 98 -6.83 -7.62 -3.67
N THR A 99 -6.70 -7.50 -2.35
CA THR A 99 -6.89 -6.21 -1.67
C THR A 99 -5.58 -5.43 -1.74
N VAL A 100 -5.58 -4.27 -2.39
CA VAL A 100 -4.36 -3.51 -2.70
C VAL A 100 -4.37 -2.12 -2.09
N LYS A 101 -3.25 -1.69 -1.51
CA LYS A 101 -2.98 -0.26 -1.25
C LYS A 101 -2.45 0.38 -2.53
N GLY A 102 -2.38 1.72 -2.56
CA GLY A 102 -1.83 2.43 -3.71
C GLY A 102 -0.43 1.97 -4.14
N CYS A 103 0.46 1.68 -3.18
CA CYS A 103 1.80 1.15 -3.50
C CYS A 103 1.77 -0.27 -4.11
N ASP A 104 0.81 -1.11 -3.73
CA ASP A 104 0.63 -2.44 -4.31
C ASP A 104 0.16 -2.29 -5.77
N THR A 105 -0.83 -1.43 -6.03
CA THR A 105 -1.32 -1.11 -7.38
C THR A 105 -0.22 -0.54 -8.27
N MET A 106 0.54 0.45 -7.79
CA MET A 106 1.69 0.99 -8.54
C MET A 106 2.72 -0.10 -8.87
N GLY A 107 3.02 -0.98 -7.91
CA GLY A 107 3.95 -2.08 -8.13
C GLY A 107 3.45 -3.08 -9.19
N LEU A 108 2.16 -3.41 -9.17
CA LEU A 108 1.54 -4.29 -10.18
C LEU A 108 1.54 -3.66 -11.57
N ILE A 109 1.28 -2.36 -11.69
CA ILE A 109 1.32 -1.63 -12.96
C ILE A 109 2.74 -1.64 -13.55
N GLU A 110 3.75 -1.33 -12.74
CA GLU A 110 5.14 -1.38 -13.22
C GLU A 110 5.57 -2.81 -13.58
N LEU A 111 5.17 -3.82 -12.78
CA LEU A 111 5.38 -5.22 -13.14
C LEU A 111 4.73 -5.59 -14.49
N ALA A 112 3.51 -5.14 -14.73
CA ALA A 112 2.78 -5.40 -15.97
C ALA A 112 3.45 -4.76 -17.20
N LYS A 113 3.96 -3.52 -17.09
CA LYS A 113 4.75 -2.88 -18.16
C LYS A 113 5.99 -3.68 -18.55
N HIS A 114 6.55 -4.44 -17.61
CA HIS A 114 7.70 -5.32 -17.82
C HIS A 114 7.30 -6.77 -18.17
N ASN A 115 6.03 -7.02 -18.50
CA ASN A 115 5.47 -8.36 -18.78
C ASN A 115 5.71 -9.37 -17.64
N GLN A 116 5.79 -8.90 -16.40
CA GLN A 116 6.02 -9.75 -15.23
C GLN A 116 4.72 -10.20 -14.56
N VAL A 117 3.62 -9.46 -14.78
CA VAL A 117 2.29 -9.76 -14.25
C VAL A 117 1.27 -9.49 -15.34
N ASP A 118 0.31 -10.41 -15.47
CA ASP A 118 -0.86 -10.25 -16.32
C ASP A 118 -2.03 -9.70 -15.48
N MET A 119 -2.42 -8.45 -15.76
CA MET A 119 -3.47 -7.74 -15.03
C MET A 119 -4.87 -8.28 -15.31
N ASP A 120 -5.08 -9.01 -16.43
CA ASP A 120 -6.38 -9.57 -16.77
C ASP A 120 -6.74 -10.76 -15.87
N ARG A 121 -5.72 -11.39 -15.28
CA ARG A 121 -5.86 -12.47 -14.29
C ARG A 121 -6.12 -11.97 -12.87
N LEU A 122 -6.23 -10.66 -12.67
CA LEU A 122 -6.42 -10.05 -11.35
C LEU A 122 -7.78 -9.38 -11.22
N ILE A 123 -8.37 -9.45 -10.03
CA ILE A 123 -9.43 -8.54 -9.59
C ILE A 123 -8.91 -7.75 -8.39
N LEU A 124 -8.79 -6.44 -8.53
CA LEU A 124 -8.15 -5.55 -7.57
C LEU A 124 -9.18 -4.72 -6.81
N LEU A 125 -9.19 -4.86 -5.48
CA LEU A 125 -9.99 -4.03 -4.58
C LEU A 125 -9.05 -3.06 -3.86
N GLY A 126 -9.00 -1.81 -4.35
CA GLY A 126 -8.07 -0.79 -3.89
C GLY A 126 -8.56 -0.06 -2.66
N VAL A 127 -7.77 0.02 -1.58
CA VAL A 127 -8.14 0.74 -0.35
C VAL A 127 -7.53 2.14 -0.31
N ASN A 128 -8.32 3.16 0.08
CA ASN A 128 -7.78 4.49 0.34
C ASN A 128 -6.75 4.47 1.48
N CYS A 129 -5.61 5.14 1.31
CA CYS A 129 -4.50 5.03 2.26
C CYS A 129 -3.88 6.40 2.56
N GLY A 130 -3.90 6.80 3.85
CA GLY A 130 -3.20 7.99 4.35
C GLY A 130 -1.70 7.76 4.59
N GLY A 131 -1.29 6.50 4.67
CA GLY A 131 0.05 6.02 4.99
C GLY A 131 0.00 4.92 6.05
N SER A 132 1.15 4.32 6.34
CA SER A 132 1.29 3.21 7.28
C SER A 132 2.43 3.48 8.26
N VAL A 133 2.45 2.80 9.40
CA VAL A 133 3.44 2.95 10.48
C VAL A 133 4.29 1.67 10.57
N SER A 134 5.58 1.76 10.90
CA SER A 134 6.40 0.54 11.13
C SER A 134 5.95 -0.16 12.42
N PRO A 135 5.94 -1.51 12.52
CA PRO A 135 5.57 -2.20 13.75
C PRO A 135 6.39 -1.75 14.96
N ILE A 136 7.70 -1.58 14.77
CA ILE A 136 8.63 -1.14 15.83
C ILE A 136 8.32 0.29 16.24
N THR A 137 8.13 1.19 15.28
CA THR A 137 7.76 2.58 15.54
C THR A 137 6.41 2.67 16.24
N ALA A 138 5.41 1.88 15.83
CA ALA A 138 4.09 1.86 16.45
C ALA A 138 4.16 1.42 17.91
N ARG A 139 4.83 0.30 18.20
CA ARG A 139 4.99 -0.20 19.57
C ARG A 139 5.75 0.80 20.46
N LYS A 140 6.80 1.43 19.93
CA LYS A 140 7.55 2.50 20.63
C LYS A 140 6.67 3.72 20.90
N MET A 141 5.95 4.18 19.87
CA MET A 141 5.04 5.33 19.93
C MET A 141 3.94 5.12 20.96
N ILE A 142 3.31 3.93 20.98
CA ILE A 142 2.24 3.60 21.94
C ILE A 142 2.77 3.64 23.37
N ARG A 143 3.94 3.04 23.61
CA ARG A 143 4.56 3.08 24.94
C ARG A 143 4.93 4.49 25.40
N GLU A 144 5.55 5.27 24.52
CA GLU A 144 6.18 6.56 24.90
C GLU A 144 5.23 7.76 24.81
N LYS A 145 4.21 7.71 23.95
CA LYS A 145 3.28 8.82 23.70
C LYS A 145 1.88 8.58 24.24
N PHE A 146 1.43 7.34 24.22
CA PHE A 146 0.12 6.98 24.78
C PHE A 146 0.25 6.45 26.21
N GLU A 147 1.47 6.15 26.68
CA GLU A 147 1.73 5.58 28.01
C GLU A 147 0.96 4.27 28.25
N VAL A 148 0.73 3.51 27.17
CA VAL A 148 0.01 2.24 27.14
C VAL A 148 0.97 1.11 26.79
N ASP A 149 0.79 -0.07 27.39
CA ASP A 149 1.50 -1.27 26.96
C ASP A 149 1.01 -1.69 25.57
N PRO A 150 1.86 -1.73 24.52
CA PRO A 150 1.43 -2.13 23.19
C PRO A 150 0.83 -3.55 23.14
N ASP A 151 1.14 -4.43 24.09
CA ASP A 151 0.63 -5.81 24.09
C ASP A 151 -0.86 -5.93 24.48
N ILE A 152 -1.46 -4.88 25.07
CA ILE A 152 -2.89 -4.85 25.41
C ILE A 152 -3.75 -4.09 24.38
N VAL A 153 -3.14 -3.60 23.30
CA VAL A 153 -3.85 -2.88 22.23
C VAL A 153 -4.43 -3.88 21.23
N TYR A 154 -5.76 -3.88 21.07
CA TYR A 154 -6.45 -4.83 20.20
C TYR A 154 -6.99 -4.22 18.91
N LYS A 155 -7.00 -2.88 18.79
CA LYS A 155 -7.38 -2.17 17.56
C LYS A 155 -6.64 -0.83 17.45
N GLU A 156 -6.33 -0.45 16.23
CA GLU A 156 -5.82 0.88 15.89
C GLU A 156 -6.56 1.43 14.68
N GLU A 157 -6.74 2.75 14.65
CA GLU A 157 -7.48 3.43 13.60
C GLU A 157 -6.86 4.81 13.31
N ILE A 158 -6.82 5.19 12.04
CA ILE A 158 -6.45 6.55 11.64
C ILE A 158 -7.71 7.25 11.14
N ASP A 159 -8.36 8.01 12.03
CA ASP A 159 -9.53 8.81 11.72
C ASP A 159 -9.32 10.29 12.06
N LYS A 160 -9.87 11.17 11.23
CA LYS A 160 -9.85 12.64 11.42
C LYS A 160 -8.47 13.23 11.78
N GLY A 161 -7.41 12.66 11.24
CA GLY A 161 -6.03 13.12 11.47
C GLY A 161 -5.43 12.71 12.82
N GLN A 162 -6.07 11.80 13.54
CA GLN A 162 -5.55 11.21 14.77
C GLN A 162 -5.14 9.75 14.53
N PHE A 163 -4.08 9.33 15.21
CA PHE A 163 -3.78 7.92 15.42
C PHE A 163 -4.48 7.50 16.72
N ILE A 164 -5.44 6.59 16.61
CA ILE A 164 -6.31 6.15 17.70
C ILE A 164 -5.96 4.71 18.04
N ILE A 165 -5.85 4.41 19.32
CA ILE A 165 -5.71 3.05 19.84
C ILE A 165 -6.88 2.69 20.74
N GLU A 166 -7.33 1.45 20.66
CA GLU A 166 -8.28 0.84 21.59
C GLU A 166 -7.59 -0.32 22.32
N TYR A 167 -7.72 -0.33 23.65
CA TYR A 167 -7.05 -1.28 24.53
C TYR A 167 -7.95 -1.66 25.70
N GLU A 168 -7.56 -2.69 26.45
CA GLU A 168 -8.28 -3.07 27.66
C GLU A 168 -8.28 -1.92 28.68
N GLY A 169 -9.45 -1.29 28.88
CA GLY A 169 -9.61 -0.17 29.81
C GLY A 169 -9.81 1.20 29.17
N GLY A 170 -9.74 1.34 27.84
CA GLY A 170 -10.08 2.61 27.20
C GLY A 170 -9.68 2.75 25.73
N HIS A 171 -9.76 3.99 25.25
CA HIS A 171 -9.24 4.41 23.96
C HIS A 171 -8.51 5.74 24.11
N ALA A 172 -7.51 5.99 23.27
CA ALA A 172 -6.74 7.22 23.26
C ALA A 172 -6.39 7.62 21.82
N GLY A 173 -6.33 8.93 21.56
CA GLY A 173 -6.03 9.47 20.23
C GLY A 173 -5.05 10.63 20.31
N ILE A 174 -4.03 10.63 19.44
CA ILE A 174 -3.06 11.72 19.31
C ILE A 174 -3.02 12.15 17.84
N LYS A 175 -2.88 13.45 17.58
CA LYS A 175 -2.76 13.95 16.20
C LYS A 175 -1.53 13.38 15.51
N ILE A 176 -1.71 12.94 14.27
CA ILE A 176 -0.63 12.29 13.53
C ILE A 176 0.51 13.25 13.17
N ASP A 177 0.20 14.53 12.95
CA ASP A 177 1.21 15.55 12.66
C ASP A 177 2.12 15.81 13.86
N ASP A 178 1.56 15.85 15.08
CA ASP A 178 2.33 16.01 16.33
C ASP A 178 3.28 14.81 16.51
N LEU A 179 2.76 13.59 16.28
CA LEU A 179 3.57 12.36 16.31
C LEU A 179 4.71 12.38 15.28
N GLU A 180 4.44 12.88 14.07
CA GLU A 180 5.44 12.96 12.99
C GLU A 180 6.53 14.00 13.24
N ASP A 181 6.19 15.13 13.83
CA ASP A 181 7.15 16.19 14.20
C ASP A 181 8.10 15.71 15.32
N GLU A 182 7.63 14.79 16.18
CA GLU A 182 8.43 14.14 17.22
C GLU A 182 9.19 12.88 16.73
N GLY A 183 9.13 12.56 15.43
CA GLY A 183 9.87 11.44 14.84
C GLY A 183 9.17 10.08 14.88
N TYR A 184 7.87 10.04 15.21
CA TYR A 184 7.02 8.85 15.13
C TYR A 184 6.09 8.94 13.91
N GLY A 185 4.97 8.23 13.94
CA GLY A 185 3.93 8.30 12.92
C GLY A 185 4.28 7.54 11.64
N ARG A 186 3.84 8.06 10.50
CA ARG A 186 3.89 7.31 9.22
C ARG A 186 5.32 7.12 8.74
N ARG A 187 5.55 6.00 8.04
CA ARG A 187 6.79 5.72 7.30
C ARG A 187 7.17 6.92 6.43
N SER A 188 8.45 7.25 6.42
CA SER A 188 9.00 8.42 5.71
C SER A 188 8.53 8.49 4.24
N ASN A 189 8.55 7.37 3.51
CA ASN A 189 8.08 7.31 2.13
C ASN A 189 6.57 7.53 1.98
N CYS A 190 5.75 7.03 2.92
CA CYS A 190 4.30 7.22 2.92
C CYS A 190 3.93 8.70 3.04
N ARG A 191 4.69 9.47 3.82
CA ARG A 191 4.50 10.93 3.96
C ARG A 191 4.65 11.68 2.65
N ARG A 192 5.45 11.16 1.70
CA ARG A 192 5.65 11.75 0.36
C ARG A 192 4.72 11.16 -0.72
N CYS A 193 3.89 10.17 -0.41
CA CYS A 193 3.03 9.53 -1.41
C CYS A 193 1.93 10.50 -1.88
N LEU A 194 1.67 10.58 -3.18
CA LEU A 194 0.57 11.34 -3.78
C LEU A 194 -0.51 10.43 -4.38
N TYR A 195 -0.41 9.12 -4.18
CA TYR A 195 -1.40 8.16 -4.66
C TYR A 195 -2.23 7.61 -3.49
N LYS A 196 -3.39 8.22 -3.26
CA LYS A 196 -4.20 8.04 -2.04
C LYS A 196 -5.43 7.15 -2.24
N VAL A 197 -6.14 7.34 -3.35
CA VAL A 197 -7.29 6.52 -3.74
C VAL A 197 -6.89 5.70 -4.97
N PRO A 198 -6.78 4.36 -4.87
CA PRO A 198 -6.24 3.53 -5.95
C PRO A 198 -7.21 3.32 -7.12
N ARG A 199 -7.49 4.36 -7.91
CA ARG A 199 -8.44 4.32 -9.05
C ARG A 199 -7.98 3.48 -10.24
N GLN A 200 -6.77 2.92 -10.19
CA GLN A 200 -6.25 1.98 -11.17
C GLN A 200 -6.47 0.52 -10.72
N ALA A 201 -7.09 0.30 -9.55
CA ALA A 201 -7.73 -0.96 -9.20
C ALA A 201 -9.10 -1.08 -9.88
N ASP A 202 -9.79 -2.21 -9.73
CA ASP A 202 -11.12 -2.43 -10.32
C ASP A 202 -12.23 -1.73 -9.53
N LEU A 203 -12.10 -1.72 -8.21
CA LEU A 203 -12.93 -0.94 -7.29
C LEU A 203 -12.04 -0.12 -6.35
N ALA A 204 -12.30 1.17 -6.20
CA ALA A 204 -11.62 2.03 -5.23
C ALA A 204 -12.48 2.21 -3.97
N CYS A 205 -12.12 1.50 -2.92
CA CYS A 205 -12.83 1.30 -1.68
C CYS A 205 -12.23 2.11 -0.50
N GLY A 206 -13.05 2.37 0.52
CA GLY A 206 -12.59 2.74 1.86
C GLY A 206 -13.59 3.58 2.63
N ASN A 207 -13.14 4.28 3.67
CA ASN A 207 -14.01 5.03 4.59
C ASN A 207 -14.18 6.51 4.21
N TRP A 208 -13.31 7.07 3.36
CA TRP A 208 -13.35 8.50 3.04
C TRP A 208 -14.63 8.86 2.28
N GLY A 209 -15.41 9.75 2.89
CA GLY A 209 -16.69 10.22 2.37
C GLY A 209 -17.91 9.50 2.92
N VAL A 210 -17.77 8.42 3.70
CA VAL A 210 -18.91 7.78 4.37
C VAL A 210 -19.29 8.59 5.60
N ILE A 211 -20.49 9.17 5.60
CA ILE A 211 -20.95 10.08 6.65
C ILE A 211 -22.38 9.75 7.11
N GLY A 212 -22.81 10.39 8.19
CA GLY A 212 -24.17 10.26 8.72
C GLY A 212 -24.39 8.90 9.39
N ASP A 213 -25.57 8.33 9.20
CA ASP A 213 -26.02 7.05 9.75
C ASP A 213 -25.23 5.84 9.21
N LYS A 214 -24.55 6.00 8.07
CA LYS A 214 -23.67 4.99 7.45
C LYS A 214 -22.21 5.07 7.90
N ALA A 215 -21.81 6.10 8.64
CA ALA A 215 -20.43 6.21 9.14
C ALA A 215 -20.04 4.95 9.94
N GLY A 216 -18.92 4.33 9.59
CA GLY A 216 -18.46 3.05 10.16
C GLY A 216 -19.28 1.82 9.77
N LYS A 217 -20.39 1.97 9.02
CA LYS A 217 -21.31 0.88 8.64
C LYS A 217 -21.39 0.62 7.14
N ALA A 218 -20.78 1.47 6.33
CA ALA A 218 -20.66 1.30 4.89
C ALA A 218 -19.23 1.57 4.42
N THR A 219 -18.90 1.06 3.26
CA THR A 219 -17.67 1.32 2.52
C THR A 219 -18.01 2.21 1.33
N PHE A 220 -17.29 3.30 1.15
CA PHE A 220 -17.35 4.10 -0.08
C PHE A 220 -16.68 3.30 -1.19
N VAL A 221 -17.41 2.97 -2.24
CA VAL A 221 -16.93 2.22 -3.41
C VAL A 221 -17.09 3.08 -4.65
N GLU A 222 -16.00 3.33 -5.35
CA GLU A 222 -15.97 3.92 -6.68
C GLU A 222 -15.65 2.82 -7.70
N VAL A 223 -16.49 2.66 -8.73
CA VAL A 223 -16.33 1.62 -9.75
C VAL A 223 -15.36 2.11 -10.83
N CYS A 224 -14.23 1.44 -10.99
CA CYS A 224 -13.12 1.92 -11.83
C CYS A 224 -12.88 1.10 -13.10
N SER A 225 -13.45 -0.11 -13.21
CA SER A 225 -13.34 -0.97 -14.39
C SER A 225 -14.61 -1.79 -14.64
N GLU A 226 -14.70 -2.39 -15.84
CA GLU A 226 -15.77 -3.34 -16.16
C GLU A 226 -15.74 -4.56 -15.24
N LYS A 227 -14.55 -5.13 -14.97
CA LYS A 227 -14.37 -6.24 -14.01
C LYS A 227 -14.91 -5.89 -12.62
N GLY A 228 -14.67 -4.66 -12.16
CA GLY A 228 -15.18 -4.16 -10.88
C GLY A 228 -16.70 -4.01 -10.88
N ALA A 229 -17.27 -3.47 -11.96
CA ALA A 229 -18.71 -3.36 -12.14
C ALA A 229 -19.39 -4.75 -12.14
N ASP A 230 -18.82 -5.71 -12.86
CA ASP A 230 -19.33 -7.08 -12.97
C ASP A 230 -19.32 -7.79 -11.61
N LEU A 231 -18.21 -7.72 -10.87
CA LEU A 231 -18.11 -8.27 -9.52
C LEU A 231 -19.18 -7.67 -8.59
N LEU A 232 -19.29 -6.34 -8.58
CA LEU A 232 -20.23 -5.64 -7.68
C LEU A 232 -21.69 -5.98 -8.02
N ASN A 233 -22.05 -5.94 -9.31
CA ASN A 233 -23.40 -6.25 -9.77
C ASN A 233 -23.79 -7.70 -9.45
N ALA A 234 -22.89 -8.64 -9.70
CA ALA A 234 -23.11 -10.05 -9.42
C ALA A 234 -23.24 -10.32 -7.90
N ALA A 235 -22.41 -9.66 -7.08
CA ALA A 235 -22.49 -9.74 -5.62
C ALA A 235 -23.80 -9.14 -5.07
N VAL A 236 -24.28 -8.02 -5.61
CA VAL A 236 -25.58 -7.44 -5.26
C VAL A 236 -26.72 -8.37 -5.65
N ALA A 237 -26.71 -8.92 -6.87
CA ALA A 237 -27.73 -9.84 -7.37
C ALA A 237 -27.80 -11.14 -6.53
N ALA A 238 -26.65 -11.62 -6.05
CA ALA A 238 -26.55 -12.76 -5.15
C ALA A 238 -26.86 -12.43 -3.68
N GLY A 239 -27.14 -11.17 -3.35
CA GLY A 239 -27.41 -10.73 -1.98
C GLY A 239 -26.20 -10.78 -1.05
N ALA A 240 -24.97 -10.84 -1.58
CA ALA A 240 -23.74 -10.83 -0.78
C ALA A 240 -23.44 -9.44 -0.19
N VAL A 241 -23.77 -8.39 -0.94
CA VAL A 241 -23.66 -6.99 -0.51
C VAL A 241 -24.94 -6.21 -0.82
N LYS A 242 -25.12 -5.10 -0.10
CA LYS A 242 -26.15 -4.09 -0.35
C LYS A 242 -25.46 -2.80 -0.74
N THR A 243 -26.12 -2.03 -1.62
CA THR A 243 -25.58 -0.77 -2.15
C THR A 243 -26.65 0.31 -2.16
N GLU A 244 -26.24 1.55 -1.96
CA GLU A 244 -27.02 2.75 -2.29
C GLU A 244 -26.09 3.82 -2.89
N PRO A 245 -26.61 4.78 -3.67
CA PRO A 245 -25.79 5.89 -4.17
C PRO A 245 -25.13 6.66 -3.04
N ALA A 246 -23.84 7.00 -3.19
CA ALA A 246 -23.16 7.87 -2.23
C ALA A 246 -23.83 9.26 -2.25
N ILE A 247 -24.14 9.79 -1.08
CA ILE A 247 -24.81 11.09 -1.01
C ILE A 247 -23.86 12.21 -1.49
N PRO A 248 -24.37 13.29 -2.11
CA PRO A 248 -23.52 14.36 -2.68
C PRO A 248 -22.52 14.94 -1.69
N LYS A 249 -22.92 15.09 -0.42
CA LYS A 249 -22.03 15.60 0.63
C LYS A 249 -20.88 14.64 0.95
N GLY A 250 -21.11 13.33 0.87
CA GLY A 250 -20.08 12.31 1.06
C GLY A 250 -19.03 12.34 -0.04
N ILE A 251 -19.47 12.51 -1.30
CA ILE A 251 -18.59 12.68 -2.47
C ILE A 251 -17.70 13.92 -2.29
N GLU A 252 -18.28 15.06 -1.89
CA GLU A 252 -17.53 16.29 -1.62
C GLU A 252 -16.48 16.08 -0.51
N ILE A 253 -16.86 15.40 0.59
CA ILE A 253 -15.95 15.12 1.70
C ILE A 253 -14.82 14.19 1.27
N ARG A 254 -15.11 13.15 0.49
CA ARG A 254 -14.07 12.25 -0.06
C ARG A 254 -13.01 13.04 -0.82
N GLY A 255 -13.44 13.93 -1.71
CA GLY A 255 -12.53 14.81 -2.46
C GLY A 255 -11.73 15.76 -1.56
N LYS A 256 -12.34 16.32 -0.51
CA LYS A 256 -11.65 17.19 0.46
C LYS A 256 -10.59 16.43 1.27
N VAL A 257 -10.91 15.22 1.74
CA VAL A 257 -9.96 14.39 2.50
C VAL A 257 -8.78 13.98 1.62
N GLU A 258 -9.05 13.52 0.39
CA GLU A 258 -8.00 13.20 -0.58
C GLU A 258 -7.12 14.42 -0.87
N GLY A 259 -7.72 15.58 -1.16
CA GLY A 259 -6.99 16.84 -1.40
C GLY A 259 -6.11 17.26 -0.22
N ALA A 260 -6.60 17.13 1.02
CA ALA A 260 -5.79 17.39 2.21
C ALA A 260 -4.58 16.45 2.31
N MET A 261 -4.76 15.16 2.00
CA MET A 261 -3.68 14.18 1.99
C MET A 261 -2.65 14.43 0.87
N LEU A 262 -3.07 14.92 -0.29
CA LEU A 262 -2.17 15.34 -1.37
C LEU A 262 -1.36 16.58 -0.99
N ASN A 263 -2.01 17.58 -0.37
CA ASN A 263 -1.31 18.77 0.12
C ASN A 263 -0.24 18.41 1.16
N LEU A 264 -0.55 17.48 2.07
CA LEU A 264 0.42 16.97 3.03
C LEU A 264 1.59 16.24 2.34
N GLY A 265 1.28 15.42 1.32
CA GLY A 265 2.29 14.77 0.49
C GLY A 265 3.25 15.76 -0.17
N ASN A 266 2.72 16.82 -0.76
CA ASN A 266 3.50 17.88 -1.38
C ASN A 266 4.33 18.69 -0.37
N LYS A 267 3.78 18.96 0.82
CA LYS A 267 4.54 19.60 1.92
C LYS A 267 5.78 18.78 2.27
N TRP A 268 5.63 17.46 2.43
CA TRP A 268 6.74 16.57 2.75
C TRP A 268 7.74 16.42 1.60
N ARG A 269 7.30 16.37 0.34
CA ARG A 269 8.21 16.41 -0.81
C ARG A 269 9.04 17.68 -0.84
N LYS A 270 8.40 18.84 -0.67
CA LYS A 270 9.10 20.13 -0.64
C LYS A 270 10.16 20.17 0.48
N LYS A 271 9.80 19.68 1.67
CA LYS A 271 10.72 19.58 2.82
C LYS A 271 11.89 18.63 2.52
N ASP A 272 11.59 17.37 2.20
CA ASP A 272 12.60 16.32 2.10
C ASP A 272 13.48 16.49 0.85
N PHE A 273 12.90 16.84 -0.30
CA PHE A 273 13.68 17.07 -1.53
C PHE A 273 14.44 18.40 -1.47
N GLY A 274 13.86 19.44 -0.87
CA GLY A 274 14.55 20.70 -0.64
C GLY A 274 15.78 20.55 0.25
N ALA A 275 15.68 19.71 1.29
CA ALA A 275 16.81 19.39 2.16
C ALA A 275 17.93 18.62 1.44
N LEU A 276 17.60 17.85 0.40
CA LEU A 276 18.58 17.13 -0.42
C LEU A 276 19.22 18.00 -1.52
N ALA A 277 18.53 19.02 -2.01
CA ALA A 277 18.92 19.72 -3.24
C ALA A 277 20.31 20.36 -3.18
N SER A 278 20.74 20.85 -2.01
CA SER A 278 22.03 21.52 -1.85
C SER A 278 23.23 20.58 -1.82
N ASP A 279 23.03 19.30 -1.52
CA ASP A 279 24.13 18.36 -1.22
C ASP A 279 23.79 16.89 -1.54
N LEU A 280 22.99 16.67 -2.58
CA LEU A 280 22.41 15.36 -2.88
C LEU A 280 23.49 14.28 -3.05
N TRP A 281 24.56 14.58 -3.78
CA TRP A 281 25.59 13.59 -4.09
C TRP A 281 26.39 13.19 -2.86
N ASP A 282 26.85 14.15 -2.05
CA ASP A 282 27.63 13.83 -0.85
C ASP A 282 26.75 13.19 0.22
N THR A 283 25.48 13.58 0.33
CA THR A 283 24.50 12.89 1.18
C THR A 283 24.31 11.43 0.75
N ILE A 284 24.11 11.17 -0.55
CA ILE A 284 24.01 9.79 -1.08
C ILE A 284 25.31 9.03 -0.79
N SER A 285 26.47 9.62 -1.06
CA SER A 285 27.78 9.00 -0.87
C SER A 285 28.02 8.61 0.60
N SER A 286 27.74 9.54 1.51
CA SER A 286 27.87 9.33 2.96
C SER A 286 26.93 8.22 3.47
N GLU A 287 25.64 8.29 3.14
CA GLU A 287 24.66 7.31 3.60
C GLU A 287 24.91 5.92 2.99
N THR A 288 25.24 5.86 1.70
CA THR A 288 25.50 4.57 1.03
C THR A 288 26.86 3.98 1.38
N GLY A 289 27.82 4.78 1.86
CA GLY A 289 29.07 4.30 2.43
C GLY A 289 28.91 3.40 3.66
N ARG A 290 27.73 3.41 4.29
CA ARG A 290 27.36 2.50 5.39
C ARG A 290 26.82 1.16 4.90
N CYS A 291 26.65 0.96 3.59
CA CYS A 291 25.98 -0.21 3.04
C CYS A 291 26.79 -1.49 3.27
N ILE A 292 26.14 -2.51 3.83
CA ILE A 292 26.71 -3.85 4.01
C ILE A 292 26.45 -4.79 2.83
N LYS A 293 25.90 -4.27 1.72
CA LYS A 293 25.61 -5.01 0.48
C LYS A 293 24.81 -6.31 0.70
N CYS A 294 23.78 -6.27 1.55
CA CYS A 294 22.93 -7.44 1.86
C CYS A 294 21.88 -7.77 0.78
N TYR A 295 21.76 -6.94 -0.27
CA TYR A 295 20.83 -7.10 -1.41
C TYR A 295 19.32 -7.05 -1.11
N SER A 296 18.91 -6.98 0.16
CA SER A 296 17.48 -6.91 0.55
C SER A 296 16.70 -5.80 -0.19
N CYS A 297 17.32 -4.63 -0.39
CA CYS A 297 16.72 -3.50 -1.10
C CYS A 297 16.51 -3.72 -2.61
N ILE A 298 17.15 -4.72 -3.19
CA ILE A 298 16.99 -5.14 -4.59
C ILE A 298 16.01 -6.31 -4.65
N GLU A 299 16.21 -7.32 -3.81
CA GLU A 299 15.39 -8.54 -3.77
C GLU A 299 13.92 -8.25 -3.42
N ASN A 300 13.63 -7.19 -2.66
CA ASN A 300 12.27 -6.80 -2.28
C ASN A 300 11.72 -5.59 -3.06
N CYS A 301 12.44 -5.11 -4.07
CA CYS A 301 11.96 -4.02 -4.91
C CYS A 301 11.08 -4.58 -6.05
N PRO A 302 9.82 -4.13 -6.21
CA PRO A 302 8.91 -4.68 -7.21
C PRO A 302 9.31 -4.33 -8.65
N VAL A 303 10.18 -3.35 -8.83
CA VAL A 303 10.66 -2.88 -10.13
C VAL A 303 12.12 -3.28 -10.40
N CYS A 304 12.67 -4.17 -9.57
CA CYS A 304 13.97 -4.80 -9.81
C CYS A 304 13.77 -6.22 -10.32
N PHE A 305 14.38 -6.55 -11.47
CA PHE A 305 14.33 -7.88 -12.07
C PHE A 305 15.74 -8.45 -12.24
N PRO A 306 16.40 -8.85 -11.13
CA PRO A 306 17.76 -9.36 -11.21
C PRO A 306 17.80 -10.67 -11.99
N VAL A 307 18.77 -10.79 -12.91
CA VAL A 307 19.14 -12.09 -13.48
C VAL A 307 19.75 -12.94 -12.37
N ALA A 308 19.12 -14.09 -12.09
CA ALA A 308 19.55 -14.99 -11.04
C ALA A 308 21.00 -15.43 -11.28
N GLY A 309 21.83 -15.40 -10.24
CA GLY A 309 23.27 -15.72 -10.31
C GLY A 309 24.18 -14.51 -10.59
N ASP A 310 23.76 -13.57 -11.43
CA ASP A 310 24.62 -12.45 -11.86
C ASP A 310 24.59 -11.26 -10.91
N LEU A 311 23.52 -11.10 -10.13
CA LEU A 311 23.38 -9.95 -9.21
C LEU A 311 24.54 -9.85 -8.19
N LYS A 312 24.98 -11.01 -7.67
CA LYS A 312 26.01 -11.11 -6.62
C LYS A 312 27.41 -11.37 -7.19
N GLY A 313 27.51 -11.61 -8.50
CA GLY A 313 28.77 -11.83 -9.22
C GLY A 313 29.62 -10.57 -9.34
N ALA A 314 30.91 -10.77 -9.65
CA ALA A 314 31.79 -9.67 -10.02
C ALA A 314 31.41 -9.13 -11.40
N SER A 315 31.56 -7.82 -11.59
CA SER A 315 31.36 -7.15 -12.88
C SER A 315 32.45 -6.10 -13.09
N ARG A 316 32.46 -5.45 -14.26
CA ARG A 316 33.42 -4.39 -14.59
C ARG A 316 33.47 -3.25 -13.56
N MET A 317 32.34 -2.94 -12.93
CA MET A 317 32.20 -1.78 -12.04
C MET A 317 31.99 -2.16 -10.56
N ILE A 318 31.80 -3.45 -10.27
CA ILE A 318 31.43 -3.91 -8.92
C ILE A 318 32.21 -5.18 -8.62
N THR A 319 33.07 -5.12 -7.61
CA THR A 319 33.79 -6.28 -7.08
C THR A 319 32.85 -7.14 -6.24
N SER A 320 32.92 -8.47 -6.40
CA SER A 320 32.14 -9.38 -5.54
C SER A 320 32.69 -9.37 -4.11
N GLY A 321 31.82 -9.46 -3.10
CA GLY A 321 32.20 -9.47 -1.68
C GLY A 321 32.67 -8.13 -1.07
N GLU A 322 32.97 -7.11 -1.87
CA GLU A 322 33.43 -5.80 -1.38
C GLU A 322 32.36 -5.07 -0.55
N VAL A 323 32.71 -4.70 0.69
CA VAL A 323 31.89 -3.97 1.67
C VAL A 323 32.76 -2.94 2.42
N PRO A 324 32.34 -1.66 2.54
CA PRO A 324 31.19 -1.08 1.86
C PRO A 324 31.37 -1.15 0.33
N PRO A 325 30.28 -1.29 -0.44
CA PRO A 325 30.39 -1.49 -1.86
C PRO A 325 30.94 -0.24 -2.55
N ASN A 326 31.67 -0.45 -3.65
CA ASN A 326 31.99 0.63 -4.58
C ASN A 326 30.71 1.45 -4.91
N PRO A 327 30.75 2.80 -4.95
CA PRO A 327 29.58 3.64 -5.23
C PRO A 327 28.79 3.26 -6.49
N MET A 328 29.47 2.64 -7.48
CA MET A 328 28.85 2.12 -8.68
C MET A 328 27.79 1.04 -8.42
N PHE A 329 27.82 0.34 -7.29
CA PHE A 329 26.76 -0.57 -6.87
C PHE A 329 25.41 0.17 -6.72
N HIS A 330 25.41 1.29 -6.01
CA HIS A 330 24.22 2.09 -5.79
C HIS A 330 23.82 2.86 -7.05
N LEU A 331 24.78 3.42 -7.79
CA LEU A 331 24.51 4.11 -9.05
C LEU A 331 23.85 3.19 -10.08
N ARG A 332 24.36 1.95 -10.24
CA ARG A 332 23.73 0.93 -11.10
C ARG A 332 22.28 0.68 -10.70
N ARG A 333 22.00 0.57 -9.39
CA ARG A 333 20.64 0.36 -8.89
C ARG A 333 19.75 1.58 -9.16
N PHE A 334 20.21 2.80 -8.87
CA PHE A 334 19.43 4.02 -9.11
C PHE A 334 19.11 4.19 -10.59
N ALA A 335 20.07 3.95 -11.48
CA ALA A 335 19.85 4.00 -12.92
C ALA A 335 18.88 2.90 -13.42
N HIS A 336 18.87 1.72 -12.78
CA HIS A 336 17.96 0.63 -13.16
C HIS A 336 16.49 0.98 -12.90
N ILE A 337 16.19 1.71 -11.82
CA ILE A 337 14.82 1.99 -11.37
C ILE A 337 14.41 3.46 -11.52
N SER A 338 15.22 4.27 -12.21
CA SER A 338 15.09 5.73 -12.20
C SER A 338 13.74 6.22 -12.71
N ASP A 339 13.13 5.54 -13.67
CA ASP A 339 11.83 5.87 -14.27
C ASP A 339 10.68 4.98 -13.76
N SER A 340 10.94 4.03 -12.85
CA SER A 340 9.97 3.04 -12.36
C SER A 340 9.83 3.01 -10.84
N CYS A 341 10.70 3.68 -10.07
CA CYS A 341 10.64 3.71 -8.60
C CYS A 341 9.28 4.20 -8.05
N ILE A 342 8.52 3.33 -7.40
CA ILE A 342 7.16 3.68 -6.92
C ILE A 342 7.12 4.31 -5.51
N ASN A 343 8.28 4.65 -4.92
CA ASN A 343 8.39 5.17 -3.55
C ASN A 343 7.70 4.27 -2.47
N CYS A 344 7.69 2.94 -2.66
CA CYS A 344 7.00 2.01 -1.75
C CYS A 344 7.70 1.82 -0.38
N GLY A 345 8.97 2.19 -0.25
CA GLY A 345 9.69 2.16 1.04
C GLY A 345 10.36 0.84 1.42
N GLN A 346 10.08 -0.26 0.72
CA GLN A 346 10.65 -1.59 1.02
C GLN A 346 12.18 -1.59 1.14
N CYS A 347 12.86 -0.78 0.32
CA CYS A 347 14.32 -0.65 0.35
C CYS A 347 14.89 0.06 1.58
N VAL A 348 14.09 0.84 2.31
CA VAL A 348 14.50 1.50 3.56
C VAL A 348 14.06 0.66 4.75
N GLU A 349 12.82 0.19 4.73
CA GLU A 349 12.23 -0.63 5.80
C GLU A 349 13.04 -1.92 6.06
N LEU A 350 13.58 -2.54 5.00
CA LEU A 350 14.37 -3.76 5.10
C LEU A 350 15.89 -3.51 5.11
N CYS A 351 16.31 -2.25 5.20
CA CYS A 351 17.73 -1.90 5.27
C CYS A 351 18.20 -1.96 6.73
N PRO A 352 19.11 -2.89 7.10
CA PRO A 352 19.61 -2.96 8.48
C PRO A 352 20.48 -1.76 8.86
N MET A 353 20.88 -0.95 7.88
CA MET A 353 21.69 0.26 8.07
C MET A 353 20.85 1.54 8.02
N GLU A 354 19.52 1.42 7.88
CA GLU A 354 18.58 2.56 7.82
C GLU A 354 18.90 3.59 6.72
N ILE A 355 19.52 3.13 5.62
CA ILE A 355 19.86 4.00 4.48
C ILE A 355 18.56 4.47 3.81
N PRO A 356 18.35 5.78 3.59
CA PRO A 356 17.09 6.33 3.07
C PRO A 356 16.95 6.16 1.54
N LEU A 357 17.20 4.94 1.03
CA LEU A 357 17.16 4.58 -0.39
C LEU A 357 15.86 4.99 -1.10
N ALA A 358 14.71 4.93 -0.43
CA ALA A 358 13.43 5.33 -1.00
C ALA A 358 13.35 6.85 -1.21
N LEU A 359 13.96 7.65 -0.31
CA LEU A 359 14.04 9.10 -0.49
C LEU A 359 14.89 9.44 -1.71
N PHE A 360 16.09 8.86 -1.81
CA PHE A 360 16.99 9.10 -2.95
C PHE A 360 16.38 8.65 -4.27
N SER A 361 15.85 7.42 -4.33
CA SER A 361 15.27 6.88 -5.56
C SER A 361 14.02 7.66 -5.99
N HIS A 362 13.24 8.17 -5.03
CA HIS A 362 12.06 9.00 -5.32
C HIS A 362 12.45 10.39 -5.82
N ALA A 363 13.44 11.05 -5.19
CA ALA A 363 13.95 12.32 -5.66
C ALA A 363 14.50 12.22 -7.09
N ILE A 364 15.31 11.18 -7.37
CA ILE A 364 15.85 10.90 -8.71
C ILE A 364 14.72 10.68 -9.73
N ARG A 365 13.68 9.91 -9.37
CA ARG A 365 12.53 9.72 -10.25
C ARG A 365 11.79 11.02 -10.52
N THR A 366 11.47 11.81 -9.49
CA THR A 366 10.75 13.07 -9.65
C THR A 366 11.54 14.07 -10.51
N GLU A 367 12.86 14.12 -10.33
CA GLU A 367 13.74 14.94 -11.17
C GLU A 367 13.74 14.42 -12.62
N GLY A 368 13.85 13.11 -12.82
CA GLY A 368 13.81 12.48 -14.14
C GLY A 368 12.50 12.73 -14.89
N ASP A 369 11.35 12.55 -14.22
CA ASP A 369 10.02 12.77 -14.76
C ASP A 369 9.77 14.25 -15.13
N SER A 370 10.58 15.20 -14.63
CA SER A 370 10.49 16.62 -14.99
C SER A 370 11.14 16.95 -16.34
N ALA A 371 12.06 16.09 -16.81
CA ALA A 371 12.90 16.35 -17.98
C ALA A 371 12.78 15.28 -19.07
N PHE A 372 12.33 14.07 -18.72
CA PHE A 372 12.32 12.91 -19.61
C PHE A 372 10.99 12.17 -19.58
N GLU A 373 10.62 11.59 -20.72
CA GLU A 373 9.50 10.64 -20.78
C GLU A 373 9.95 9.24 -20.37
N SER A 374 9.07 8.49 -19.70
CA SER A 374 9.34 7.10 -19.31
C SER A 374 9.47 6.19 -20.54
N LYS A 375 10.50 5.33 -20.55
CA LYS A 375 10.80 4.44 -21.69
C LYS A 375 9.72 3.38 -21.93
N LEU A 376 8.99 3.00 -20.89
CA LEU A 376 7.90 2.01 -20.97
C LEU A 376 6.52 2.67 -21.02
N GLY A 377 6.48 3.96 -21.38
CA GLY A 377 5.26 4.75 -21.43
C GLY A 377 4.85 5.33 -20.08
N LYS A 378 4.00 6.35 -20.16
CA LYS A 378 3.53 7.08 -18.98
C LYS A 378 2.79 6.13 -18.03
N ALA A 379 3.10 6.21 -16.74
CA ALA A 379 2.34 5.50 -15.72
C ALA A 379 0.88 5.95 -15.71
N SER A 380 -0.03 5.00 -15.52
CA SER A 380 -1.46 5.30 -15.38
C SER A 380 -1.81 5.91 -14.02
N TYR A 381 -0.85 5.99 -13.10
CA TYR A 381 -0.95 6.66 -11.80
C TYR A 381 -0.07 7.92 -11.78
N SER A 382 -0.38 8.83 -10.86
CA SER A 382 0.50 9.94 -10.50
C SER A 382 0.97 9.74 -9.07
N ASN A 383 2.27 9.57 -8.88
CA ASN A 383 2.89 9.59 -7.57
C ASN A 383 4.07 10.52 -7.63
#